data_AF-A0AAV0WHK6-F1
#
_entry.id   AF-A0AAV0WHK6-F1
#
_cell.length_a   1.000
_cell.length_b   1.000
_cell.length_c   1.000
_cell.angle_alpha   90.00
_cell.angle_beta   90.00
_cell.angle_gamma   90.00
#
_symmetry.space_group_name_H-M   'P 1'
#
loop_
_entity.id
_entity.type
_entity.pdbx_description
1 polymer ?
#
loop_
_entity_poly.entity_id
_entity_poly.type
_entity_poly.pdbx_seq_one_letter_code
_entity_poly.pdbx_strand_id
1 'polypeptide(L)'
;MDIIDLLEHSKIFFTGIKIELEIFLSLPATSCAAERSFSTLRRVKTWLRSTTGEDRLCMLSVHRERVDIRKDKLIEQLITRFAREQPRRLQFLINNE
;
A
#
# COMPACT_ATOMS: atom_id res chain seq x y z
N MET A 1 -2.58 -7.03 -33.23
CA MET A 1 -1.17 -6.93 -32.81
C MET A 1 -1.22 -6.14 -31.53
N ASP A 2 -1.14 -6.84 -30.40
CA ASP A 2 -1.25 -6.20 -29.10
C ASP A 2 0.01 -5.37 -28.83
N ILE A 3 -0.12 -4.29 -28.05
CA ILE A 3 1.02 -3.44 -27.68
C ILE A 3 2.09 -4.26 -26.93
N ILE A 4 1.67 -5.34 -26.27
CA ILE A 4 2.54 -6.31 -25.61
C ILE A 4 3.39 -7.07 -26.65
N ASP A 5 2.79 -7.51 -27.75
CA ASP A 5 3.51 -8.18 -28.85
C ASP A 5 4.54 -7.23 -29.47
N LEU A 6 4.19 -5.95 -29.65
CA LEU A 6 5.10 -4.93 -30.18
C LEU A 6 6.30 -4.70 -29.24
N LEU A 7 6.08 -4.73 -27.93
CA LEU A 7 7.13 -4.54 -26.92
C LEU A 7 8.13 -5.71 -26.92
N GLU A 8 7.64 -6.94 -27.12
CA GLU A 8 8.47 -8.13 -27.23
C GLU A 8 9.36 -8.12 -28.48
N HIS A 9 8.83 -7.66 -29.62
CA HIS A 9 9.60 -7.52 -30.86
C HIS A 9 10.57 -6.32 -30.82
N SER A 10 10.24 -5.24 -30.09
CA SER A 10 11.09 -4.04 -29.98
C SER A 10 12.42 -4.30 -29.27
N LYS A 11 12.48 -5.30 -28.37
CA LYS A 11 13.70 -5.72 -27.66
C LYS A 11 14.84 -6.09 -28.61
N ILE A 12 14.52 -6.59 -29.80
CA ILE A 12 15.48 -7.18 -30.73
C ILE A 12 16.13 -6.10 -31.60
N PHE A 13 15.42 -5.00 -31.88
CA PHE A 13 15.84 -4.03 -32.90
C PHE A 13 16.20 -2.65 -32.35
N PHE A 14 15.52 -2.13 -31.32
CA PHE A 14 15.74 -0.75 -30.83
C PHE A 14 15.47 -0.61 -29.32
N THR A 15 16.53 -0.71 -28.52
CA THR A 15 16.45 -0.60 -27.04
C THR A 15 15.92 0.76 -26.56
N GLY A 16 16.19 1.85 -27.29
CA GLY A 16 15.69 3.19 -26.94
C GLY A 16 14.16 3.30 -27.04
N ILE A 17 13.59 2.78 -28.12
CA ILE A 17 12.13 2.79 -28.36
C ILE A 17 11.40 1.94 -27.31
N LYS A 18 12.03 0.84 -26.87
CA LYS A 18 11.50 0.01 -25.77
C LYS A 18 11.33 0.81 -24.48
N ILE A 19 12.33 1.62 -24.11
CA ILE A 19 12.28 2.43 -22.89
C ILE A 19 11.14 3.45 -22.98
N GLU A 20 10.97 4.11 -24.13
CA GLU A 20 9.88 5.06 -24.36
C GLU A 20 8.51 4.39 -24.29
N LEU A 21 8.35 3.20 -24.86
CA LEU A 21 7.12 2.40 -24.78
C LEU A 21 6.81 1.93 -23.35
N GLU A 22 7.84 1.52 -22.59
CA GLU A 22 7.68 1.15 -21.18
C GLU A 22 7.23 2.34 -20.33
N ILE A 23 7.80 3.53 -20.56
CA ILE A 23 7.36 4.76 -19.90
C ILE A 23 5.92 5.08 -20.29
N PHE A 24 5.59 5.03 -21.58
CA PHE A 24 4.23 5.29 -22.06
C PHE A 24 3.19 4.36 -21.44
N LEU A 25 3.50 3.06 -21.31
CA LEU A 25 2.62 2.08 -20.67
C LEU A 25 2.51 2.27 -19.15
N SER A 26 3.52 2.84 -18.51
CA SER A 26 3.48 3.14 -17.08
C SER A 26 2.63 4.38 -16.75
N LEU A 27 2.31 5.22 -17.75
CA LEU A 27 1.46 6.38 -17.54
C LEU A 27 0.02 5.93 -17.30
N PRO A 28 -0.59 6.32 -16.17
CA PRO A 28 -1.97 5.98 -15.91
C PRO A 28 -2.87 6.67 -16.94
N ALA A 29 -3.71 5.89 -17.61
CA ALA A 29 -4.67 6.43 -18.59
C ALA A 29 -5.69 7.41 -17.96
N THR A 30 -5.91 7.31 -16.63
CA THR A 30 -6.84 8.18 -15.89
C THR A 30 -6.32 8.50 -14.48
N SER A 31 -6.77 9.61 -13.91
CA SER A 31 -6.49 10.02 -12.53
C SER A 31 -7.27 9.23 -11.46
N CYS A 32 -8.16 8.32 -11.87
CA CYS A 32 -9.12 7.65 -10.98
C CYS A 32 -8.46 6.94 -9.79
N ALA A 33 -7.32 6.28 -9.99
CA ALA A 33 -6.60 5.58 -8.92
C ALA A 33 -6.06 6.54 -7.84
N ALA A 34 -5.53 7.70 -8.26
CA ALA A 34 -5.07 8.73 -7.34
C ALA A 34 -6.25 9.38 -6.60
N GLU A 35 -7.33 9.74 -7.31
CA GLU A 35 -8.54 10.30 -6.71
C GLU A 35 -9.18 9.37 -5.68
N ARG A 36 -9.27 8.08 -5.99
CA ARG A 36 -9.75 7.05 -5.06
C ARG A 36 -8.90 7.03 -3.79
N SER A 37 -7.57 7.08 -3.94
CA SER A 37 -6.63 7.10 -2.81
C SER A 37 -6.81 8.36 -1.95
N PHE A 38 -6.87 9.55 -2.55
CA PHE A 38 -7.09 10.80 -1.82
C PHE A 38 -8.47 10.88 -1.15
N SER A 39 -9.51 10.34 -1.79
CA SER A 39 -10.85 10.24 -1.21
C SER A 39 -10.85 9.37 0.06
N THR A 40 -10.15 8.23 0.03
CA THR A 40 -10.00 7.38 1.23
C THR A 40 -9.23 8.08 2.34
N LEU A 41 -8.13 8.79 2.03
CA LEU A 41 -7.38 9.58 3.00
C LEU A 41 -8.21 10.69 3.63
N ARG A 42 -8.97 11.43 2.81
CA ARG A 42 -9.89 12.48 3.27
C ARG A 42 -10.89 11.90 4.28
N ARG A 43 -11.41 10.70 4.01
CA ARG A 43 -12.33 10.01 4.92
C ARG A 43 -11.64 9.64 6.22
N VAL A 44 -10.45 9.05 6.18
CA VAL A 44 -9.68 8.70 7.39
C VAL A 44 -9.40 9.95 8.25
N LYS A 45 -8.89 11.01 7.62
CA LYS A 45 -8.56 12.27 8.32
C LYS A 45 -9.78 12.92 8.95
N THR A 46 -10.88 13.02 8.19
CA THR A 46 -12.14 13.64 8.66
C THR A 46 -12.82 12.80 9.73
N TRP A 47 -12.96 11.49 9.51
CA TRP A 47 -13.66 10.60 10.41
C TRP A 47 -12.96 10.47 11.76
N LEU A 48 -11.63 10.34 11.77
CA LEU A 48 -10.84 10.31 13.01
C LEU A 48 -10.63 11.71 13.62
N ARG A 49 -11.08 12.80 12.96
CA ARG A 49 -10.73 14.19 13.29
C ARG A 49 -9.24 14.35 13.59
N SER A 50 -8.39 13.64 12.83
CA SER A 50 -6.99 13.49 13.20
C SER A 50 -6.23 14.77 12.89
N THR A 51 -5.40 15.23 13.84
CA THR A 51 -4.41 16.30 13.62
C THR A 51 -3.16 15.80 12.88
N THR A 52 -3.23 14.62 12.27
CA THR A 52 -2.10 14.03 11.54
C THR A 52 -1.70 14.91 10.36
N GLY A 53 -0.41 15.23 10.25
CA GLY A 53 0.16 15.94 9.12
C GLY A 53 0.13 15.13 7.82
N GLU A 54 0.16 15.83 6.68
CA GLU A 54 0.03 15.21 5.36
C GLU A 54 1.11 14.16 5.07
N ASP A 55 2.35 14.36 5.53
CA ASP A 55 3.45 13.41 5.31
C ASP A 55 3.14 12.02 5.90
N ARG A 56 2.62 11.99 7.13
CA ARG A 56 2.23 10.72 7.78
C ARG A 56 1.02 10.08 7.11
N LEU A 57 0.06 10.88 6.64
CA LEU A 57 -1.09 10.38 5.89
C LEU A 57 -0.67 9.77 4.55
N CYS A 58 0.23 10.43 3.82
CA CYS A 58 0.76 9.93 2.56
C CYS A 58 1.47 8.58 2.75
N MET A 59 2.31 8.45 3.80
CA MET A 59 2.94 7.17 4.14
C MET A 59 1.90 6.06 4.39
N LEU A 60 0.81 6.35 5.12
CA LEU A 60 -0.24 5.34 5.37
C LEU A 60 -0.90 4.85 4.08
N SER A 61 -1.11 5.73 3.10
CA SER A 61 -1.64 5.35 1.78
C SER A 61 -0.70 4.45 1.01
N VAL A 62 0.59 4.79 0.94
CA VAL A 62 1.60 3.98 0.24
C VAL A 62 1.80 2.62 0.93
N HIS A 63 1.76 2.61 2.26
CA HIS A 63 1.88 1.37 3.02
C HIS A 63 0.66 0.46 2.85
N ARG A 64 -0.55 1.01 2.65
CA ARG A 64 -1.77 0.21 2.48
C ARG A 64 -1.64 -0.85 1.38
N GLU A 65 -1.13 -0.46 0.21
CA GLU A 65 -0.97 -1.37 -0.92
C GLU A 65 0.05 -2.49 -0.64
N ARG A 66 1.15 -2.16 0.05
CA ARG A 66 2.17 -3.14 0.46
C ARG A 66 1.72 -4.05 1.59
N VAL A 67 0.89 -3.56 2.50
CA VAL A 67 0.34 -4.31 3.63
C VAL A 67 -0.69 -5.33 3.16
N ASP A 68 -1.48 -5.01 2.14
CA ASP A 68 -2.52 -5.92 1.63
C ASP A 68 -1.96 -7.26 1.16
N ILE A 69 -0.78 -7.25 0.52
CA ILE A 69 -0.08 -8.45 0.02
C ILE A 69 0.36 -9.39 1.14
N ARG A 70 0.65 -8.87 2.35
CA ARG A 70 1.21 -9.66 3.48
C ARG A 70 0.42 -9.49 4.77
N LYS A 71 -0.87 -9.19 4.64
CA LYS A 71 -1.70 -8.76 5.76
C LYS A 71 -1.72 -9.76 6.91
N ASP A 72 -1.90 -11.04 6.59
CA ASP A 72 -2.06 -12.09 7.61
C ASP A 72 -0.77 -12.30 8.41
N LYS A 73 0.37 -12.40 7.70
CA LYS A 73 1.69 -12.52 8.34
C LYS A 73 2.04 -11.28 9.17
N LEU A 74 1.68 -10.09 8.70
CA LEU A 74 1.89 -8.85 9.45
C LEU A 74 1.06 -8.81 10.73
N ILE A 75 -0.21 -9.22 10.66
CA ILE A 75 -1.11 -9.25 11.82
C ILE A 75 -0.57 -10.21 12.89
N GLU A 76 -0.15 -11.42 12.51
CA GLU A 76 0.41 -12.40 13.43
C GLU A 76 1.68 -11.88 14.12
N GLN A 77 2.59 -11.27 13.35
CA GLN A 77 3.80 -10.64 13.88
C GLN A 77 3.46 -9.48 14.82
N LEU A 78 2.47 -8.66 14.48
CA LEU A 78 2.05 -7.52 15.28
C LEU A 78 1.46 -8.00 16.62
N ILE A 79 0.57 -9.00 16.61
CA ILE A 79 -0.01 -9.59 17.82
C ILE A 79 1.11 -10.16 18.71
N THR A 80 2.01 -10.94 18.13
CA THR A 80 3.13 -11.55 18.86
C THR A 80 4.03 -10.49 19.49
N ARG A 81 4.31 -9.42 18.75
CA ARG A 81 5.14 -8.30 19.21
C ARG A 81 4.46 -7.54 20.35
N PHE A 82 3.19 -7.17 20.20
CA PHE A 82 2.44 -6.49 21.26
C PHE A 82 2.31 -7.35 22.52
N ALA A 83 2.10 -8.66 22.37
CA ALA A 83 2.04 -9.58 23.51
C ALA A 83 3.37 -9.65 24.29
N ARG A 84 4.51 -9.42 23.63
CA ARG A 84 5.85 -9.42 24.24
C ARG A 84 6.27 -8.05 24.80
N GLU A 85 6.02 -6.98 24.05
CA GLU A 85 6.58 -5.64 24.33
C GLU A 85 5.68 -4.77 25.23
N GLN A 86 4.37 -5.04 25.30
CA GLN A 86 3.44 -4.28 26.13
C GLN A 86 2.83 -5.19 27.20
N PRO A 87 3.32 -5.15 28.46
CA PRO A 87 2.59 -5.78 29.55
C PRO A 87 1.20 -5.11 29.60
N ARG A 88 0.13 -5.92 29.43
CA ARG A 88 -1.24 -5.40 29.46
C ARG A 88 -1.41 -4.59 30.74
N ARG A 89 -1.92 -3.37 30.64
CA ARG A 89 -2.24 -2.53 31.81
C ARG A 89 -3.24 -3.18 32.77
N LEU A 90 -3.98 -4.18 32.30
CA LEU A 90 -4.91 -5.00 33.05
C LEU A 90 -4.40 -6.45 33.10
N GLN A 91 -4.12 -6.92 34.31
CA GLN A 91 -3.78 -8.31 34.59
C GLN A 91 -5.08 -9.10 34.78
N PHE A 92 -5.30 -10.12 33.96
CA PHE A 92 -6.43 -11.03 34.15
C PHE A 92 -6.07 -12.03 35.24
N LEU A 93 -6.70 -11.93 36.40
CA LEU A 93 -6.68 -12.99 37.40
C LEU A 93 -7.58 -14.10 36.88
N ILE A 94 -6.97 -15.06 36.17
CA ILE A 94 -7.65 -16.32 35.88
C ILE A 94 -7.58 -17.12 37.18
N ASN A 95 -8.65 -17.07 37.97
CA ASN A 95 -8.83 -18.03 39.05
C ASN A 95 -9.13 -19.38 38.39
N ASN A 96 -8.14 -20.27 38.42
CA ASN A 96 -8.38 -21.68 38.17
C ASN A 96 -8.92 -22.27 39.49
N GLU A 97 -10.22 -22.49 39.54
CA GLU A 97 -10.82 -23.47 40.46
C GLU A 97 -10.48 -24.90 40.02
#